data_AF-A0A536DS06-F1
#
_entry.id   AF-A0A536DS06-F1
#
_cell.length_a   1.000
_cell.length_b   1.000
_cell.length_c   1.000
_cell.angle_alpha   90.00
_cell.angle_beta   90.00
_cell.angle_gamma   90.00
#
_symmetry.space_group_name_H-M   'P 1'
#
loop_
_entity.id
_entity.type
_entity.pdbx_description
1 polymer ?
#
loop_
_entity_poly.entity_id
_entity_poly.type
_entity_poly.pdbx_seq_one_letter_code
_entity_poly.pdbx_strand_id
1 'polypeptide(L)' 'MQLEISADEAQVLDEVLEEALGDTREQIYKAEVAEYKALLKRREDAITRLIERLRARPTAS' A
#
# COMPACT_ATOMS: atom_id res chain seq x y z
N MET A 1 -19.41 3.36 0.52
CA MET A 1 -19.16 2.46 -0.63
C MET A 1 -18.21 1.37 -0.15
N GLN A 2 -18.68 0.13 -0.04
CA GLN A 2 -17.79 -1.03 0.07
C GLN A 2 -17.43 -1.43 -1.36
N LEU A 3 -16.14 -1.45 -1.70
CA LEU A 3 -15.70 -2.06 -2.94
C LEU A 3 -15.81 -3.58 -2.75
N GLU A 4 -16.64 -4.22 -3.55
CA GLU A 4 -16.59 -5.66 -3.73
C GLU A 4 -15.45 -5.96 -4.69
N ILE A 5 -14.35 -6.49 -4.14
CA ILE A 5 -13.24 -7.04 -4.91
C ILE A 5 -13.29 -8.56 -4.80
N SER A 6 -13.10 -9.24 -5.93
CA SER A 6 -12.93 -10.69 -6.05
C SER A 6 -11.59 -11.15 -5.47
N ALA A 7 -11.37 -12.46 -5.38
CA ALA A 7 -10.10 -13.02 -4.95
C ALA A 7 -8.96 -12.65 -5.91
N ASP A 8 -9.20 -12.73 -7.22
CA ASP A 8 -8.22 -12.37 -8.25
C ASP A 8 -7.86 -10.88 -8.19
N GLU A 9 -8.86 -10.00 -8.06
CA GLU A 9 -8.62 -8.56 -7.90
C GLU A 9 -7.89 -8.25 -6.58
N ALA A 10 -8.17 -8.99 -5.51
CA ALA A 10 -7.46 -8.84 -4.25
C ALA A 10 -6.00 -9.26 -4.38
N GLN A 11 -5.70 -10.34 -5.11
CA GLN A 11 -4.32 -10.74 -5.37
C GLN A 11 -3.58 -9.68 -6.19
N VAL A 12 -4.16 -9.24 -7.31
CA VAL A 12 -3.56 -8.18 -8.16
C VAL A 12 -3.34 -6.90 -7.36
N LEU A 13 -4.29 -6.52 -6.51
CA LEU A 13 -4.17 -5.34 -5.68
C LEU A 13 -3.06 -5.49 -4.62
N ASP A 14 -2.87 -6.68 -4.03
CA ASP A 14 -1.78 -6.93 -3.07
C ASP A 14 -0.43 -6.73 -3.75
N GLU A 15 -0.23 -7.31 -4.93
CA GLU A 15 0.99 -7.18 -5.74
C GLU A 15 1.30 -5.71 -6.08
N VAL A 16 0.30 -4.96 -6.55
CA VAL A 16 0.43 -3.53 -6.88
C VAL A 16 0.77 -2.70 -5.64
N LEU A 17 0.16 -3.00 -4.49
CA LEU A 17 0.44 -2.30 -3.25
C LEU A 17 1.84 -2.61 -2.71
N GLU A 18 2.33 -3.84 -2.86
CA GLU A 18 3.70 -4.22 -2.48
C GLU A 18 4.75 -3.50 -3.33
N GLU A 19 4.56 -3.45 -4.65
CA GLU A 19 5.44 -2.68 -5.55
C GLU A 19 5.45 -1.20 -5.17
N ALA A 20 4.27 -0.60 -5.00
CA ALA A 20 4.13 0.80 -4.61
C ALA A 20 4.77 1.09 -3.24
N LEU A 21 4.74 0.14 -2.30
CA LEU A 21 5.41 0.26 -1.01
C LEU A 21 6.93 0.26 -1.16
N GLY A 22 7.47 -0.65 -1.99
CA GLY A 22 8.89 -0.70 -2.33
C GLY A 22 9.40 0.61 -2.91
N ASP A 23 8.72 1.12 -3.94
CA ASP A 23 9.02 2.40 -4.59
C ASP A 23 8.97 3.57 -3.62
N THR A 24 7.96 3.59 -2.74
CA THR A 24 7.79 4.66 -1.76
C THR A 24 8.94 4.66 -0.76
N ARG A 25 9.38 3.47 -0.29
CA ARG A 25 10.52 3.33 0.62
C ARG A 25 11.83 3.76 -0.04
N GLU A 26 12.03 3.41 -1.31
CA GLU A 26 13.19 3.87 -2.06
C GLU A 26 13.20 5.41 -2.19
N GLN A 27 12.05 6.02 -2.49
CA GLN A 27 11.91 7.47 -2.53
C GLN A 27 12.21 8.12 -1.18
N ILE A 28 11.75 7.54 -0.05
CA ILE A 28 12.06 8.02 1.31
C ILE A 28 13.56 8.02 1.58
N TYR A 29 14.25 6.97 1.13
CA TYR A 29 15.69 6.84 1.29
C TYR A 29 16.44 7.93 0.50
N LYS A 30 16.00 8.20 -0.73
CA LYS A 30 16.60 9.20 -1.62
C LYS A 30 16.19 10.65 -1.32
N ALA A 31 15.12 10.88 -0.56
CA ALA A 31 14.59 12.21 -0.30
C ALA A 31 15.49 13.03 0.65
N GLU A 32 15.98 14.16 0.14
CA GLU A 32 16.79 15.13 0.90
C GLU A 32 15.93 16.24 1.55
N VAL A 33 14.73 16.50 1.00
CA VAL A 33 13.82 17.52 1.52
C VAL A 33 12.92 16.93 2.61
N ALA A 34 13.02 17.48 3.83
CA ALA A 34 12.31 16.96 5.00
C ALA A 34 10.78 16.93 4.84
N GLU A 35 10.20 17.97 4.24
CA GLU A 35 8.76 18.05 3.99
C GLU A 35 8.29 16.97 3.00
N TYR A 36 9.05 16.77 1.91
CA TYR A 36 8.76 15.72 0.93
C TYR A 36 8.91 14.33 1.56
N LYS A 37 9.93 14.12 2.40
CA LYS A 37 10.09 12.88 3.17
C LYS A 37 8.92 12.62 4.11
N ALA A 38 8.35 13.66 4.73
CA ALA A 38 7.16 13.53 5.56
C ALA A 38 5.92 13.14 4.75
N LEU A 39 5.75 13.69 3.55
CA LEU A 39 4.69 13.28 2.62
C LEU A 39 4.83 11.81 2.22
N LEU A 40 6.04 11.37 1.87
CA LEU A 40 6.30 9.98 1.50
C LEU A 40 6.05 9.00 2.66
N LYS A 41 6.39 9.36 3.90
CA LYS A 41 6.05 8.55 5.08
C LYS A 41 4.55 8.40 5.29
N ARG A 42 3.77 9.46 5.09
CA ARG A 42 2.30 9.37 5.13
C ARG A 42 1.76 8.44 4.05
N ARG A 43 2.37 8.45 2.87
CA ARG A 43 2.04 7.52 1.78
C ARG A 43 2.41 6.07 2.16
N GLU A 44 3.59 5.84 2.71
CA GLU A 44 4.02 4.52 3.23
C GLU A 44 3.02 3.97 4.26
N ASP A 45 2.62 4.79 5.23
CA ASP A 45 1.63 4.42 6.25
C ASP A 45 0.28 4.06 5.62
N ALA A 46 -0.17 4.83 4.63
CA ALA A 46 -1.44 4.58 3.93
C ALA A 46 -1.40 3.26 3.15
N ILE A 47 -0.32 2.98 2.41
CA ILE A 47 -0.15 1.73 1.65
C ILE A 47 -0.09 0.54 2.60
N THR A 48 0.69 0.64 3.69
CA THR A 48 0.81 -0.41 4.69
C THR A 48 -0.56 -0.79 5.27
N ARG A 49 -1.38 0.20 5.66
CA ARG A 49 -2.74 -0.04 6.16
C ARG A 49 -3.67 -0.64 5.11
N LEU A 50 -3.49 -0.31 3.82
CA LEU A 50 -4.29 -0.91 2.75
C LEU A 50 -3.96 -2.40 2.59
N ILE A 51 -2.67 -2.75 2.60
CA ILE A 51 -2.20 -4.15 2.55
C ILE A 51 -2.75 -4.94 3.75
N GLU A 52 -2.61 -4.40 4.97
CA GLU A 52 -3.14 -5.05 6.18
C GLU A 52 -4.64 -5.30 6.08
N ARG A 53 -5.41 -4.31 5.62
CA ARG A 53 -6.86 -4.45 5.43
C ARG A 53 -7.23 -5.45 4.34
N LEU A 54 -6.45 -5.52 3.27
CA LEU A 54 -6.65 -6.44 2.17
C LEU A 54 -6.42 -7.88 2.61
N ARG A 55 -5.34 -8.12 3.36
CA ARG A 55 -4.95 -9.44 3.88
C ARG A 55 -5.80 -9.91 5.06
N ALA A 56 -6.31 -8.99 5.87
CA ALA A 56 -7.23 -9.31 6.95
C ALA A 56 -8.66 -9.58 6.46
N ARG A 57 -8.94 -9.41 5.16
CA ARG A 57 -10.25 -9.67 4.59
C ARG A 57 -10.54 -11.18 4.68
N PRO A 58 -11.72 -11.59 5.17
CA PRO A 58 -12.07 -13.00 5.19
C PRO A 58 -12.06 -13.51 3.75
N THR A 59 -11.21 -14.50 3.45
CA THR A 59 -11.33 -15.31 2.25
C THR A 59 -12.67 -16.03 2.36
N ALA A 60 -13.72 -15.45 1.77
CA ALA A 60 -14.97 -16.16 1.58
C ALA A 60 -14.65 -17.38 0.69
N SER A 61 -14.54 -18.54 1.33
CA SER A 61 -14.44 -19.85 0.69
C SER A 61 -15.78 -20.25 0.08
#